data_AF-A0A8S1UMY6-F1
#
_entry.id   AF-A0A8S1UMY6-F1
#
_cell.length_a   1.000
_cell.length_b   1.000
_cell.length_c   1.000
_cell.angle_alpha   90.00
_cell.angle_beta   90.00
_cell.angle_gamma   90.00
#
_symmetry.space_group_name_H-M   'P 1'
#
loop_
_entity.id
_entity.type
_entity.pdbx_description
1 polymer ?
#
loop_
_entity_poly.entity_id
_entity_poly.type
_entity_poly.pdbx_seq_one_letter_code
_entity_poly.pdbx_strand_id
1 'polypeptide(L)'
;MYQQATQYPNSKFKTQLCRHFTSNGVCALGLRCQFAHGPQELRANSLQTGYVEQVIPANNFNKVQGINPMIVNYKTQLCKHFNPQTGQCKNGPTCTFAHGESELNTMPYLQSQYQQMQQQMKQMNQQQLQADLTQQILVMILTNMELIFPGQQQILYLLKQGQDKAKQGDTQGASDIIKQIIHDQERSKEEKQQYQQIYNNAQRHYDQKLKEIQSQQQQQLY
;
A
#
# COMPACT_ATOMS: atom_id res chain seq x y z
N MET A 1 -34.64 -1.11 -7.71
CA MET A 1 -35.11 -0.19 -6.65
C MET A 1 -35.00 -0.91 -5.30
N TYR A 2 -33.84 -0.88 -4.64
CA TYR A 2 -33.73 -1.30 -3.24
C TYR A 2 -32.75 -0.37 -2.52
N GLN A 3 -33.31 0.62 -1.82
CA GLN A 3 -32.65 1.25 -0.68
C GLN A 3 -32.81 0.28 0.50
N GLN A 4 -31.70 -0.22 1.04
CA GLN A 4 -31.71 -0.79 2.40
C GLN A 4 -30.83 0.11 3.26
N ALA A 5 -31.48 1.06 3.93
CA ALA A 5 -30.87 1.84 4.98
C ALA A 5 -30.39 0.89 6.08
N THR A 6 -29.13 1.03 6.50
CA THR A 6 -28.57 0.30 7.64
C THR A 6 -29.38 0.64 8.89
N GLN A 7 -30.27 -0.26 9.30
CA GLN A 7 -31.05 -0.08 10.51
C GLN A 7 -30.14 -0.27 11.73
N TYR A 8 -29.71 0.84 12.30
CA TYR A 8 -29.22 0.87 13.68
C TYR A 8 -30.39 0.46 14.59
N PRO A 9 -30.20 -0.46 15.56
CA PRO A 9 -31.27 -0.94 16.42
C PRO A 9 -31.93 0.17 17.25
N ASN A 10 -31.30 1.34 17.33
CA ASN A 10 -31.85 2.54 17.94
C ASN A 10 -31.81 3.71 16.94
N SER A 11 -32.99 4.15 16.48
CA SER A 11 -33.15 5.27 15.56
C SER A 11 -32.55 6.58 16.08
N LYS A 12 -32.39 6.71 17.41
CA LYS A 12 -31.85 7.91 18.09
C LYS A 12 -30.33 7.88 18.29
N PHE A 13 -29.64 6.80 17.90
CA PHE A 13 -28.20 6.67 18.10
C PHE A 13 -27.44 7.81 17.43
N LYS A 14 -26.62 8.59 18.13
CA LYS A 14 -25.80 9.66 17.55
C LYS A 14 -26.60 10.74 16.81
N THR A 15 -27.91 10.90 17.04
CA THR A 15 -28.71 11.97 16.40
C THR A 15 -28.68 13.28 17.18
N GLN A 16 -28.04 13.29 18.34
CA GLN A 16 -27.83 14.47 19.18
C GLN A 16 -26.41 14.49 19.72
N LEU A 17 -25.86 15.68 19.94
CA LEU A 17 -24.51 15.85 20.51
C LEU A 17 -24.46 15.43 21.98
N CYS A 18 -23.35 14.82 22.38
CA CYS A 18 -23.07 14.41 23.74
C CYS A 18 -22.64 15.62 24.57
N ARG A 19 -23.49 16.06 25.49
CA ARG A 19 -23.21 17.22 26.36
C ARG A 19 -21.92 17.09 27.14
N HIS A 20 -21.67 15.92 27.75
CA HIS A 20 -20.44 15.68 28.52
C HIS A 20 -19.18 15.83 27.66
N PHE A 21 -19.21 15.33 26.43
CA PHE A 21 -18.10 15.48 25.50
C PHE A 21 -17.97 16.92 25.02
N THR A 22 -19.07 17.58 24.64
CA THR A 22 -19.03 18.97 24.15
C THR A 22 -18.54 19.94 25.21
N SER A 23 -18.87 19.73 26.48
CA SER A 23 -18.45 20.61 27.58
C SER A 23 -17.01 20.35 28.04
N ASN A 24 -16.57 19.09 28.08
CA ASN A 24 -15.33 18.71 28.75
C ASN A 24 -14.27 18.10 27.83
N GLY A 25 -14.58 17.90 26.55
CA GLY A 25 -13.74 17.17 25.58
C GLY A 25 -13.60 15.67 25.85
N VAL A 26 -14.20 15.16 26.93
CA VAL A 26 -14.10 13.76 27.37
C VAL A 26 -15.47 13.25 27.82
N CYS A 27 -15.80 12.02 27.43
CA CYS A 27 -17.02 11.33 27.82
C CYS A 27 -16.68 9.95 28.38
N ALA A 28 -17.17 9.63 29.58
CA ALA A 28 -16.90 8.36 30.26
C ALA A 28 -17.38 7.13 29.49
N LEU A 29 -18.36 7.30 28.59
CA LEU A 29 -18.88 6.23 27.74
C LEU A 29 -18.02 5.98 26.49
N GLY A 30 -17.09 6.89 26.18
CA GLY A 30 -16.20 6.79 25.01
C GLY A 30 -16.97 6.48 23.73
N LEU A 31 -16.48 5.51 22.95
CA LEU A 31 -17.09 5.08 21.69
C LEU A 31 -18.45 4.39 21.86
N ARG A 32 -18.80 3.95 23.09
CA ARG A 32 -20.11 3.36 23.39
C ARG A 32 -21.18 4.43 23.67
N CYS A 33 -20.81 5.71 23.68
CA CYS A 33 -21.77 6.79 23.90
C CYS A 33 -22.83 6.79 22.79
N GLN A 34 -24.11 6.80 23.17
CA GLN A 34 -25.21 6.86 22.20
C GLN A 34 -25.45 8.26 21.64
N PHE A 35 -24.66 9.26 22.05
CA PHE A 35 -24.72 10.63 21.57
C PHE A 35 -23.43 10.98 20.81
N ALA A 36 -23.52 11.89 19.85
CA ALA A 36 -22.43 12.27 18.96
C ALA A 36 -21.39 13.14 19.68
N HIS A 37 -20.12 12.76 19.63
CA HIS A 37 -19.01 13.53 20.21
C HIS A 37 -18.54 14.68 19.30
N GLY A 38 -19.31 15.01 18.28
CA GLY A 38 -19.06 16.14 17.40
C GLY A 38 -20.02 16.12 16.21
N PRO A 39 -20.08 17.20 15.40
CA PRO A 39 -20.88 17.24 14.18
C PRO A 39 -20.58 16.08 13.22
N GLN A 40 -19.36 15.54 13.28
CA GLN A 40 -18.90 14.43 12.45
C GLN A 40 -19.54 13.09 12.83
N GLU A 41 -19.91 12.90 14.11
CA GLU A 41 -20.66 11.73 14.56
C GLU A 41 -22.18 11.96 14.51
N LEU A 42 -22.62 13.21 14.28
CA LEU A 42 -24.02 13.60 14.37
C LEU A 42 -24.80 13.11 13.14
N ARG A 43 -25.61 12.07 13.31
CA ARG A 43 -26.49 11.58 12.26
C ARG A 43 -27.65 12.55 12.08
N ALA A 44 -27.88 12.98 10.83
CA ALA A 44 -29.08 13.73 10.48
C ALA A 44 -30.31 12.88 10.84
N ASN A 45 -31.07 13.34 11.83
CA ASN A 45 -32.36 12.74 12.12
C ASN A 45 -33.24 13.09 10.92
N SER A 46 -33.82 12.09 10.25
CA SER A 46 -34.58 12.25 9.00
C SER A 46 -35.92 13.01 9.17
N LEU A 47 -36.05 13.87 10.19
CA LEU A 47 -37.26 14.60 10.57
C LEU A 47 -37.02 16.05 11.00
N GLN A 48 -35.92 16.71 10.62
CA GLN A 48 -35.83 18.17 10.79
C GLN A 48 -35.17 18.87 9.61
N THR A 49 -36.04 19.51 8.83
CA THR A 49 -35.83 20.46 7.73
C THR A 49 -35.05 21.69 8.19
N GLY A 50 -34.04 22.11 7.42
CA GLY A 50 -33.37 23.40 7.61
C GLY A 50 -31.90 23.40 7.20
N TYR A 51 -31.66 23.37 5.89
CA TYR A 51 -30.34 23.61 5.30
C TYR A 51 -29.85 25.01 5.70
N VAL A 52 -28.79 25.12 6.51
CA VAL A 52 -27.99 26.35 6.58
C VAL A 52 -26.71 26.12 5.80
N GLU A 53 -26.73 26.59 4.56
CA GLU A 53 -25.54 26.74 3.74
C GLU A 53 -24.71 27.89 4.33
N GLN A 54 -23.67 27.56 5.11
CA GLN A 54 -22.61 28.52 5.43
C GLN A 54 -21.29 28.00 4.85
N VAL A 55 -20.98 28.55 3.68
CA VAL A 55 -19.61 28.70 3.17
C VAL A 55 -18.74 29.31 4.27
N ILE A 56 -17.83 28.52 4.84
CA ILE A 56 -16.76 29.03 5.71
C ILE A 56 -15.56 29.36 4.80
N PRO A 57 -15.10 30.63 4.74
CA PRO A 57 -13.92 30.98 3.97
C PRO A 57 -12.66 30.33 4.56
N ALA A 58 -11.80 29.83 3.68
CA ALA A 58 -10.49 29.30 4.02
C ALA A 58 -9.59 30.43 4.54
N ASN A 59 -9.53 30.62 5.87
CA ASN A 59 -8.38 31.20 6.60
C ASN A 59 -8.67 31.33 8.11
N ASN A 60 -8.87 30.21 8.83
CA ASN A 60 -8.60 30.16 10.28
C ASN A 60 -8.51 28.74 10.87
N PHE A 61 -7.67 27.86 10.28
CA PHE A 61 -7.52 26.47 10.76
C PHE A 61 -6.60 26.28 11.98
N ASN A 62 -6.09 27.34 12.61
CA ASN A 62 -5.13 27.21 13.71
C ASN A 62 -5.72 27.18 15.12
N LYS A 63 -7.02 26.84 15.28
CA LYS A 63 -7.58 26.64 16.63
C LYS A 63 -8.65 25.56 16.76
N VAL A 64 -8.61 24.52 15.93
CA VAL A 64 -9.35 23.28 16.21
C VAL A 64 -8.49 22.45 17.17
N GLN A 65 -8.76 22.57 18.46
CA GLN A 65 -8.14 21.70 19.45
C GLN A 65 -8.53 20.24 19.14
N GLY A 66 -7.52 19.45 18.76
CA GLY A 66 -7.50 17.99 18.83
C GLY A 66 -8.65 17.27 18.15
N ILE A 67 -8.61 17.11 16.81
CA ILE A 67 -9.36 16.02 16.17
C ILE A 67 -8.81 14.71 16.76
N ASN A 68 -9.66 13.96 17.46
CA ASN A 68 -9.25 12.71 18.08
C ASN A 68 -8.77 11.73 16.98
N PRO A 69 -7.50 11.29 17.01
CA PRO A 69 -6.92 10.44 15.96
C PRO A 69 -7.62 9.07 15.81
N MET A 70 -8.47 8.67 16.77
CA MET A 70 -9.33 7.49 16.61
C MET A 70 -10.52 7.70 15.66
N ILE A 71 -11.01 8.93 15.50
CA ILE A 71 -12.16 9.25 14.63
C ILE A 71 -11.76 9.24 13.15
N VAL A 72 -10.53 9.67 12.82
CA VAL A 72 -10.00 9.64 11.44
C VAL A 72 -9.74 8.23 10.90
N ASN A 73 -9.76 7.20 11.77
CA ASN A 73 -9.46 5.82 11.39
C ASN A 73 -10.65 4.86 11.52
N TYR A 74 -11.82 5.35 11.95
CA TYR A 74 -12.98 4.50 12.14
C TYR A 74 -13.63 4.15 10.79
N LYS A 75 -13.56 2.86 10.44
CA LYS A 75 -14.03 2.27 9.19
C LYS A 75 -13.41 2.90 7.93
N THR A 76 -12.17 3.38 8.02
CA THR A 76 -11.44 3.89 6.84
C THR A 76 -10.72 2.81 6.04
N GLN A 77 -10.59 1.59 6.58
CA GLN A 77 -10.03 0.44 5.85
C GLN A 77 -10.97 -0.76 5.90
N LEU A 78 -10.91 -1.61 4.88
CA LEU A 78 -11.65 -2.87 4.84
C LEU A 78 -11.12 -3.86 5.89
N CYS A 79 -12.05 -4.55 6.56
CA CYS A 79 -11.74 -5.55 7.56
C CYS A 79 -11.22 -6.83 6.90
N LYS A 80 -9.93 -7.16 7.13
CA LYS A 80 -9.30 -8.37 6.60
C LYS A 80 -9.89 -9.68 7.15
N HIS A 81 -10.67 -9.61 8.22
CA HIS A 81 -11.27 -10.77 8.89
C HIS A 81 -12.78 -10.85 8.71
N PHE A 82 -13.37 -9.97 7.90
CA PHE A 82 -14.77 -10.08 7.53
C PHE A 82 -14.89 -11.07 6.39
N ASN A 83 -15.74 -12.07 6.56
CA ASN A 83 -16.09 -13.01 5.52
C ASN A 83 -17.38 -12.52 4.83
N PRO A 84 -17.31 -11.98 3.60
CA PRO A 84 -18.47 -11.40 2.93
C PRO A 84 -19.52 -12.43 2.50
N GLN A 85 -19.12 -13.70 2.31
CA GLN A 85 -20.04 -14.78 1.92
C GLN A 85 -20.91 -15.24 3.10
N THR A 86 -20.38 -15.18 4.31
CA THR A 86 -21.06 -15.64 5.54
C THR A 86 -21.52 -14.48 6.44
N GLY A 87 -21.06 -13.25 6.19
CA GLY A 87 -21.32 -12.08 7.03
C GLY A 87 -20.60 -12.10 8.38
N GLN A 88 -19.64 -13.01 8.59
CA GLN A 88 -19.01 -13.21 9.89
C GLN A 88 -17.75 -12.36 10.08
N CYS A 89 -17.64 -11.74 11.25
CA CYS A 89 -16.41 -11.11 11.72
C CYS A 89 -16.23 -11.38 13.22
N LYS A 90 -14.99 -11.65 13.63
CA LYS A 90 -14.63 -11.84 15.06
C LYS A 90 -15.02 -10.67 15.97
N ASN A 91 -15.05 -9.45 15.43
CA ASN A 91 -15.41 -8.23 16.16
C ASN A 91 -16.89 -7.85 15.98
N GLY A 92 -17.66 -8.67 15.25
CA GLY A 92 -19.06 -8.46 14.95
C GLY A 92 -19.36 -7.04 14.44
N PRO A 93 -20.56 -6.50 14.73
CA PRO A 93 -20.96 -5.17 14.27
C PRO A 93 -20.16 -4.03 14.91
N THR A 94 -19.38 -4.31 15.97
CA THR A 94 -18.51 -3.33 16.63
C THR A 94 -17.13 -3.18 16.00
N CYS A 95 -16.87 -3.89 14.89
CA CYS A 95 -15.62 -3.81 14.17
C CYS A 95 -15.34 -2.37 13.72
N THR A 96 -14.16 -1.85 14.09
CA THR A 96 -13.68 -0.52 13.71
C THR A 96 -13.19 -0.45 12.26
N PHE A 97 -13.18 -1.57 11.54
CA PHE A 97 -12.89 -1.66 10.11
C PHE A 97 -14.20 -1.86 9.33
N ALA A 98 -14.21 -1.47 8.06
CA ALA A 98 -15.38 -1.57 7.20
C ALA A 98 -15.61 -3.01 6.72
N HIS A 99 -16.83 -3.53 6.83
CA HIS A 99 -17.22 -4.86 6.32
C HIS A 99 -17.68 -4.84 4.86
N GLY A 100 -17.16 -3.89 4.08
CA GLY A 100 -17.55 -3.67 2.69
C GLY A 100 -17.46 -2.19 2.37
N GLU A 101 -17.57 -1.86 1.09
CA GLU A 101 -17.49 -0.46 0.60
C GLU A 101 -18.63 0.41 1.16
N SER A 102 -19.78 -0.19 1.46
CA SER A 102 -20.94 0.48 2.07
C SER A 102 -20.70 0.95 3.51
N GLU A 103 -19.78 0.30 4.23
CA GLU A 103 -19.37 0.69 5.58
C GLU A 103 -18.09 1.52 5.60
N LEU A 104 -17.44 1.69 4.45
CA LEU A 104 -16.21 2.46 4.34
C LEU A 104 -16.54 3.93 4.57
N ASN A 105 -16.14 4.45 5.73
CA ASN A 105 -16.34 5.85 6.06
C ASN A 105 -15.44 6.71 5.18
N THR A 106 -16.07 7.27 4.17
CA THR A 106 -15.49 8.26 3.28
C THR A 106 -16.06 9.61 3.66
N MET A 107 -15.43 10.28 4.63
CA MET A 107 -15.49 11.75 4.57
C MET A 107 -14.95 12.12 3.19
N PRO A 108 -15.68 12.83 2.31
CA PRO A 108 -15.29 12.99 0.91
C PRO A 108 -13.85 13.51 0.72
N TYR A 109 -13.38 14.34 1.66
CA TYR A 109 -12.01 14.84 1.72
C TYR A 109 -10.96 13.77 2.13
N LEU A 110 -11.30 12.83 3.01
CA LEU A 110 -10.40 11.75 3.43
C LEU A 110 -10.44 10.55 2.48
N GLN A 111 -11.49 10.42 1.66
CA GLN A 111 -11.58 9.35 0.64
C GLN A 111 -10.47 9.48 -0.39
N SER A 112 -10.27 10.68 -0.92
CA SER A 112 -9.21 10.94 -1.90
C SER A 112 -7.83 10.71 -1.26
N GLN A 113 -7.59 11.18 -0.04
CA GLN A 113 -6.34 10.95 0.68
C GLN A 113 -6.09 9.46 0.98
N TYR A 114 -7.12 8.72 1.38
CA TYR A 114 -7.00 7.30 1.66
C TYR A 114 -6.78 6.47 0.39
N GLN A 115 -7.50 6.77 -0.69
CA GLN A 115 -7.26 6.16 -2.01
C GLN A 115 -5.86 6.47 -2.52
N GLN A 116 -5.38 7.71 -2.36
CA GLN A 116 -4.01 8.10 -2.67
C GLN A 116 -2.99 7.31 -1.82
N MET A 117 -3.21 7.16 -0.51
CA MET A 117 -2.35 6.36 0.35
C MET A 117 -2.31 4.89 -0.07
N GLN A 118 -3.47 4.28 -0.39
CA GLN A 118 -3.52 2.90 -0.88
C GLN A 118 -2.79 2.74 -2.22
N GLN A 119 -2.95 3.69 -3.14
CA GLN A 119 -2.22 3.70 -4.41
C GLN A 119 -0.71 3.86 -4.18
N GLN A 120 -0.30 4.75 -3.27
CA GLN A 120 1.09 4.95 -2.91
C GLN A 120 1.71 3.69 -2.30
N MET A 121 1.00 3.00 -1.40
CA MET A 121 1.46 1.72 -0.83
C MET A 121 1.58 0.62 -1.89
N LYS A 122 0.65 0.55 -2.85
CA LYS A 122 0.74 -0.38 -3.99
C LYS A 122 1.97 -0.09 -4.87
N GLN A 123 2.21 1.18 -5.18
CA GLN A 123 3.37 1.62 -5.96
C GLN A 123 4.69 1.32 -5.23
N MET A 124 4.75 1.60 -3.93
CA MET A 124 5.93 1.31 -3.10
C MET A 124 6.23 -0.20 -3.06
N ASN A 125 5.20 -1.04 -2.87
CA ASN A 125 5.36 -2.49 -2.92
C ASN A 125 5.82 -2.97 -4.32
N GLN A 126 5.30 -2.37 -5.38
CA GLN A 126 5.73 -2.68 -6.76
C GLN A 126 7.21 -2.32 -7.00
N GLN A 127 7.66 -1.16 -6.51
CA GLN A 127 9.07 -0.75 -6.59
C GLN A 127 9.97 -1.71 -5.81
N GLN A 128 9.55 -2.14 -4.62
CA GLN A 128 10.29 -3.10 -3.81
C GLN A 128 10.40 -4.46 -4.52
N LEU A 129 9.29 -4.98 -5.05
CA LEU A 129 9.29 -6.24 -5.80
C LEU A 129 10.15 -6.17 -7.07
N GLN A 130 10.15 -5.03 -7.76
CA GLN A 130 11.02 -4.81 -8.92
C GLN A 130 12.51 -4.81 -8.51
N ALA A 131 12.84 -4.16 -7.40
CA ALA A 131 14.20 -4.15 -6.86
C ALA A 131 14.69 -5.56 -6.48
N ASP A 132 13.84 -6.36 -5.83
CA ASP A 132 14.16 -7.75 -5.47
C ASP A 132 14.38 -8.62 -6.71
N LEU A 133 13.56 -8.46 -7.74
CA LEU A 133 13.73 -9.16 -9.02
C LEU A 133 15.05 -8.76 -9.71
N THR A 134 15.41 -7.47 -9.70
CA THR A 134 16.68 -6.99 -10.24
C THR A 134 17.88 -7.61 -9.51
N GLN A 135 17.85 -7.70 -8.18
CA GLN A 135 18.91 -8.35 -7.40
C GLN A 135 19.08 -9.82 -7.80
N GLN A 136 17.98 -10.58 -7.88
CA GLN A 136 18.01 -12.00 -8.25
C GLN A 136 18.62 -12.21 -9.65
N ILE A 137 18.28 -11.36 -10.61
CA ILE A 137 18.80 -11.46 -11.97
C ILE A 137 20.28 -11.12 -12.04
N LEU A 138 20.73 -10.09 -11.32
CA LEU A 138 22.15 -9.75 -11.26
C LEU A 138 22.95 -10.92 -10.68
N VAL A 139 22.49 -11.53 -9.59
CA VAL A 139 23.12 -12.73 -9.01
C VAL A 139 23.15 -13.87 -10.03
N MET A 140 22.06 -14.13 -10.74
CA MET A 140 21.99 -15.15 -11.79
C MET A 140 22.99 -14.89 -12.93
N ILE A 141 23.05 -13.66 -13.45
CA ILE A 141 24.00 -13.26 -14.51
C ILE A 141 25.43 -13.51 -14.03
N LEU A 142 25.77 -13.01 -12.84
CA LEU A 142 27.11 -13.12 -12.28
C LEU A 142 27.52 -14.57 -12.03
N THR A 143 26.58 -15.42 -11.57
CA THR A 143 26.82 -16.85 -11.38
C THR A 143 27.07 -17.56 -12.71
N ASN A 144 26.27 -17.26 -13.73
CA ASN A 144 26.45 -17.85 -15.07
C ASN A 144 27.76 -17.38 -15.73
N MET A 145 28.20 -16.15 -15.45
CA MET A 145 29.48 -15.63 -15.95
C MET A 145 30.68 -16.40 -15.38
N GLU A 146 30.61 -16.93 -14.14
CA GLU A 146 31.71 -17.74 -13.58
C GLU A 146 32.04 -18.97 -14.43
N LEU A 147 31.03 -19.54 -15.10
CA LEU A 147 31.18 -20.72 -15.96
C LEU A 147 32.01 -20.43 -17.23
N ILE A 148 32.18 -19.17 -17.60
CA ILE A 148 32.93 -18.74 -18.80
C ILE A 148 34.42 -18.59 -18.49
N PHE A 149 34.82 -18.38 -17.24
CA PHE A 149 36.18 -18.00 -16.86
C PHE A 149 36.92 -19.06 -16.03
N PRO A 150 37.10 -20.30 -16.53
CA PRO A 150 37.87 -21.29 -15.80
C PRO A 150 39.32 -20.81 -15.68
N GLY A 151 39.78 -20.58 -14.44
CA GLY A 151 41.16 -20.23 -14.12
C GLY A 151 41.52 -18.74 -14.10
N GLN A 152 40.62 -17.82 -14.47
CA GLN A 152 40.89 -16.37 -14.44
C GLN A 152 40.58 -15.77 -13.06
N GLN A 153 41.50 -15.96 -12.09
CA GLN A 153 41.30 -15.63 -10.67
C GLN A 153 40.86 -14.18 -10.41
N GLN A 154 41.39 -13.21 -11.14
CA GLN A 154 41.00 -11.80 -10.98
C GLN A 154 39.54 -11.56 -11.36
N ILE A 155 39.04 -12.23 -12.40
CA ILE A 155 37.65 -12.08 -12.84
C ILE A 155 36.70 -12.81 -11.90
N LEU A 156 37.07 -14.01 -11.46
CA LEU A 156 36.29 -14.74 -10.47
C LEU A 156 36.15 -13.94 -9.17
N TYR A 157 37.21 -13.24 -8.76
CA TYR A 157 37.16 -12.30 -7.63
C TYR A 157 36.18 -11.14 -7.88
N LEU A 158 36.24 -10.49 -9.05
CA LEU A 158 35.30 -9.41 -9.41
C LEU A 158 33.85 -9.91 -9.47
N LEU A 159 33.60 -11.07 -10.08
CA LEU A 159 32.27 -11.67 -10.16
C LEU A 159 31.70 -11.94 -8.76
N LYS A 160 32.52 -12.46 -7.84
CA LYS A 160 32.12 -12.68 -6.45
C LYS A 160 31.79 -11.37 -5.74
N GLN A 161 32.59 -10.31 -5.92
CA GLN A 161 32.26 -8.98 -5.39
C GLN A 161 30.94 -8.46 -5.96
N GLY A 162 30.70 -8.64 -7.25
CA GLY A 162 29.43 -8.29 -7.90
C GLY A 162 28.25 -9.04 -7.27
N GLN A 163 28.41 -10.32 -6.96
CA GLN A 163 27.34 -11.12 -6.36
C GLN A 163 27.03 -10.65 -4.95
N ASP A 164 28.06 -10.36 -4.15
CA ASP A 164 27.90 -9.88 -2.78
C ASP A 164 27.22 -8.51 -2.78
N LYS A 165 27.59 -7.62 -3.69
CA LYS A 165 26.91 -6.33 -3.91
C LYS A 165 25.43 -6.52 -4.29
N ALA A 166 25.14 -7.39 -5.25
CA ALA A 166 23.77 -7.66 -5.66
C ALA A 166 22.91 -8.22 -4.50
N LYS A 167 23.46 -9.14 -3.71
CA LYS A 167 22.79 -9.71 -2.52
C LYS A 167 22.57 -8.69 -1.40
N GLN A 168 23.39 -7.65 -1.34
CA GLN A 168 23.26 -6.55 -0.38
C GLN A 168 22.35 -5.42 -0.89
N GLY A 169 21.77 -5.57 -2.09
CA GLY A 169 20.91 -4.55 -2.71
C GLY A 169 21.66 -3.47 -3.49
N ASP A 170 23.00 -3.51 -3.55
CA ASP A 170 23.82 -2.62 -4.39
C ASP A 170 23.79 -3.09 -5.85
N THR A 171 22.63 -2.93 -6.49
CA THR A 171 22.39 -3.34 -7.88
C THR A 171 23.23 -2.54 -8.88
N GLN A 172 23.49 -1.26 -8.58
CA GLN A 172 24.32 -0.40 -9.41
C GLN A 172 25.78 -0.84 -9.38
N GLY A 173 26.36 -1.05 -8.20
CA GLY A 173 27.74 -1.53 -8.08
C GLY A 173 27.94 -2.92 -8.69
N ALA A 174 26.96 -3.81 -8.55
CA ALA A 174 26.98 -5.10 -9.24
C ALA A 174 26.92 -4.95 -10.77
N SER A 175 26.08 -4.05 -11.29
CA SER A 175 25.98 -3.75 -12.72
C SER A 175 27.28 -3.19 -13.29
N ASP A 176 27.95 -2.31 -12.56
CA ASP A 176 29.19 -1.68 -13.02
C ASP A 176 30.35 -2.68 -13.09
N ILE A 177 30.40 -3.65 -12.17
CA ILE A 177 31.33 -4.80 -12.25
C ILE A 177 31.06 -5.63 -13.51
N ILE A 178 29.80 -5.95 -13.80
CA ILE A 178 29.42 -6.68 -15.02
C ILE A 178 29.89 -5.90 -16.27
N LYS A 179 29.65 -4.58 -16.32
CA LYS A 179 30.09 -3.74 -17.44
C LYS A 179 31.60 -3.72 -17.57
N GLN A 180 32.34 -3.62 -16.46
CA GLN A 180 33.79 -3.64 -16.45
C GLN A 180 34.34 -4.93 -17.08
N ILE A 181 33.75 -6.08 -16.74
CA ILE A 181 34.15 -7.38 -17.29
C ILE A 181 33.81 -7.49 -18.79
N ILE A 182 32.63 -7.02 -19.20
CA ILE A 182 32.16 -7.13 -20.58
C ILE A 182 32.93 -6.22 -21.54
N HIS A 183 33.28 -5.00 -21.11
CA HIS A 183 33.94 -4.00 -21.97
C HIS A 183 35.47 -4.08 -21.95
N ASP A 184 36.04 -5.10 -21.30
CA ASP A 184 37.47 -5.33 -21.31
C ASP A 184 37.95 -5.64 -22.76
N GLN A 185 38.92 -4.84 -23.22
CA GLN A 185 39.41 -4.88 -24.61
C GLN A 185 40.19 -6.16 -24.91
N GLU A 186 40.78 -6.79 -23.89
CA GLU A 186 41.58 -8.02 -24.00
C GLU A 186 40.71 -9.29 -24.15
N ARG A 187 39.37 -9.17 -24.10
CA ARG A 187 38.45 -10.32 -24.19
C ARG A 187 38.36 -10.89 -25.60
N SER A 188 38.37 -12.22 -25.70
CA SER A 188 38.20 -12.94 -26.96
C SER A 188 36.80 -12.73 -27.56
N LYS A 189 36.65 -13.01 -28.86
CA LYS A 189 35.36 -12.86 -29.55
C LYS A 189 34.34 -13.87 -29.03
N GLU A 190 34.80 -15.07 -28.73
CA GLU A 190 34.02 -16.19 -28.21
C GLU A 190 33.49 -15.86 -26.81
N GLU A 191 34.35 -15.35 -25.92
CA GLU A 191 33.96 -14.85 -24.59
C GLU A 191 32.89 -13.75 -24.69
N LYS A 192 33.09 -12.77 -25.57
CA LYS A 192 32.12 -11.68 -25.82
C LYS A 192 30.75 -12.20 -26.28
N GLN A 193 30.74 -13.21 -27.17
CA GLN A 193 29.49 -13.84 -27.62
C GLN A 193 28.79 -14.58 -26.49
N GLN A 194 29.53 -15.27 -25.62
CA GLN A 194 28.96 -15.97 -24.47
C GLN A 194 28.30 -15.02 -23.46
N TYR A 195 28.90 -13.85 -23.16
CA TYR A 195 28.26 -12.85 -22.30
C TYR A 195 26.98 -12.29 -22.91
N GLN A 196 26.99 -12.00 -24.21
CA GLN A 196 25.82 -11.47 -24.90
C GLN A 196 24.64 -12.45 -24.81
N GLN A 197 24.90 -13.75 -24.91
CA GLN A 197 23.86 -14.78 -24.75
C GLN A 197 23.32 -14.83 -23.31
N ILE A 198 24.18 -14.79 -22.29
CA ILE A 198 23.74 -14.74 -20.88
C ILE A 198 22.86 -13.52 -20.63
N TYR A 199 23.29 -12.35 -21.10
CA TYR A 199 22.55 -11.10 -20.94
C TYR A 199 21.18 -11.16 -21.63
N ASN A 200 21.13 -11.60 -22.89
CA ASN A 200 19.88 -11.75 -23.64
C ASN A 200 18.92 -12.74 -22.96
N ASN A 201 19.44 -13.83 -22.39
CA ASN A 201 18.63 -14.81 -21.66
C ASN A 201 18.08 -14.23 -20.36
N ALA A 202 18.91 -13.49 -19.61
CA ALA A 202 18.51 -12.83 -18.39
C ALA A 202 17.45 -11.74 -18.64
N GLN A 203 17.58 -10.97 -19.72
CA GLN A 203 16.61 -9.96 -20.12
C GLN A 203 15.25 -10.58 -20.47
N ARG A 204 15.24 -11.67 -21.27
CA ARG A 204 13.99 -12.39 -21.56
C ARG A 204 13.32 -12.94 -20.30
N HIS A 205 14.10 -13.47 -19.37
CA HIS A 205 13.58 -13.94 -18.09
C HIS A 205 13.00 -12.80 -17.25
N TYR A 206 13.67 -11.64 -17.20
CA TYR A 206 13.15 -10.44 -16.55
C TYR A 206 11.80 -10.01 -17.13
N ASP A 207 11.72 -9.86 -18.45
CA ASP A 207 10.52 -9.40 -19.14
C ASP A 207 9.34 -10.35 -18.91
N GLN A 208 9.61 -11.67 -18.91
CA GLN A 208 8.59 -12.67 -18.60
C GLN A 208 8.11 -12.56 -17.15
N LYS A 209 9.04 -12.50 -16.18
CA LYS A 209 8.69 -12.39 -14.76
C LYS A 209 7.93 -11.11 -14.44
N LEU A 210 8.31 -10.00 -15.06
CA LEU A 210 7.61 -8.73 -14.90
C LEU A 210 6.16 -8.81 -15.40
N LYS A 211 5.94 -9.46 -16.55
CA LYS A 211 4.58 -9.71 -17.08
C LYS A 211 3.75 -10.62 -16.17
N GLU A 212 4.34 -11.67 -15.59
CA GLU A 212 3.68 -12.56 -14.61
C GLU A 212 3.25 -11.79 -13.36
N ILE A 213 4.11 -10.93 -12.83
CA ILE A 213 3.82 -10.09 -11.66
C ILE A 213 2.66 -9.13 -11.97
N GLN A 214 2.69 -8.47 -13.13
CA GLN A 214 1.65 -7.54 -13.54
C GLN A 214 0.29 -8.23 -13.74
N SER A 215 0.27 -9.45 -14.30
CA SER A 215 -0.98 -10.19 -14.53
C SER A 215 -1.61 -10.71 -13.25
N GLN A 216 -0.82 -11.22 -12.30
CA GLN A 216 -1.31 -11.65 -10.98
C GLN A 216 -1.95 -10.49 -10.19
N GLN A 217 -1.41 -9.28 -10.31
CA GLN A 217 -1.96 -8.09 -9.65
C GLN A 217 -3.30 -7.65 -10.25
N GLN A 218 -3.50 -7.81 -11.57
CA GLN A 218 -4.79 -7.52 -12.20
C GLN A 218 -5.88 -8.49 -11.76
N GLN A 219 -5.53 -9.74 -11.45
CA GLN A 219 -6.48 -10.75 -10.98
C GLN A 219 -6.92 -10.56 -9.51
N GLN A 220 -6.15 -9.85 -8.69
CA GLN A 220 -6.50 -9.53 -7.29
C GLN A 220 -7.43 -8.30 -7.14
N LEU A 221 -7.79 -7.65 -8.26
CA LEU A 221 -8.68 -6.50 -8.32
C LEU A 221 -10.11 -6.87 -8.73
N TYR A 222 -10.40 -8.15 -8.95
CA TYR A 222 -11.72 -8.74 -9.24
C TYR A 222 -12.07 -9.78 -8.18
#